data_AF-A0A2I4GPV6-F1
#
_entry.id   AF-A0A2I4GPV6-F1
#
_cell.length_a   1.000
_cell.length_b   1.000
_cell.length_c   1.000
_cell.angle_alpha   90.00
_cell.angle_beta   90.00
_cell.angle_gamma   90.00
#
_symmetry.space_group_name_H-M   'P 1'
#
loop_
_entity.id
_entity.type
_entity.pdbx_description
1 polymer ?
#
loop_
_entity_poly.entity_id
_entity_poly.type
_entity_poly.pdbx_seq_one_letter_code
_entity_poly.pdbx_strand_id
1 'polypeptide(L)'
;MGVSNNITAILNFVALLASIPIIGAGIWLASKPDNECIHYFRWPVVILGVLILLVSLAGFVGAYWNRQGLLAFYLFCMAVLIALLLILLVFAFIVTRPDGSYSVPSTGYREYRLDGFSAWLRDHVTNSGNWGKIRTCLADSDVCAKLTQNYITSDQFFAAHISPLQSGCCKPPTVCGYNYVNPTFWLNPVNPMGDPDCLLWNNDQSVLCYNCNSCRAGLLGNLRKEWRKANVVLIVAVVVLIWVYLIACSAFKNAQTEDLFRRYKQGWV
;
A
#
# COMPACT_ATOMS: atom_id res chain seq x y z
N MET A 1 -33.44 27.31 3.91
CA MET A 1 -32.89 26.57 5.08
C MET A 1 -32.97 25.04 4.91
N GLY A 2 -33.99 24.46 4.26
CA GLY A 2 -34.07 22.99 4.08
C GLY A 2 -33.08 22.37 3.07
N VAL A 3 -32.73 23.08 2.00
CA VAL A 3 -31.86 22.54 0.92
C VAL A 3 -30.38 22.49 1.35
N SER A 4 -29.91 23.48 2.11
CA SER A 4 -28.51 23.55 2.58
C SER A 4 -28.18 22.45 3.60
N ASN A 5 -29.09 22.15 4.55
CA ASN A 5 -28.87 21.08 5.52
C ASN A 5 -28.84 19.71 4.84
N ASN A 6 -29.70 19.48 3.85
CA ASN A 6 -29.72 18.23 3.09
C ASN A 6 -28.44 18.03 2.27
N ILE A 7 -27.93 19.08 1.61
CA ILE A 7 -26.66 19.01 0.86
C ILE A 7 -25.49 18.67 1.80
N THR A 8 -25.40 19.35 2.94
CA THR A 8 -24.31 19.11 3.92
C THR A 8 -24.38 17.68 4.48
N ALA A 9 -25.58 17.17 4.77
CA ALA A 9 -25.77 15.79 5.22
C ALA A 9 -25.34 14.77 4.15
N ILE A 10 -25.70 14.99 2.88
CA ILE A 10 -25.31 14.12 1.76
C ILE A 10 -23.78 14.14 1.57
N LEU A 11 -23.14 15.31 1.61
CA LEU A 11 -21.69 15.44 1.45
C LEU A 11 -20.92 14.71 2.55
N ASN A 12 -21.37 14.83 3.81
CA ASN A 12 -20.77 14.09 4.93
C ASN A 12 -21.02 12.59 4.82
N PHE A 13 -22.19 12.17 4.34
CA PHE A 13 -22.48 10.76 4.08
C PHE A 13 -21.56 10.17 3.00
N VAL A 14 -21.32 10.90 1.91
CA VAL A 14 -20.39 10.48 0.86
C VAL A 14 -18.94 10.44 1.38
N ALA A 15 -18.52 11.41 2.20
CA ALA A 15 -17.20 11.39 2.83
C ALA A 15 -17.03 10.19 3.78
N LEU A 16 -18.08 9.85 4.53
CA LEU A 16 -18.10 8.67 5.40
C LEU A 16 -17.99 7.39 4.57
N LEU A 17 -18.76 7.27 3.48
CA LEU A 17 -18.65 6.14 2.55
C LEU A 17 -17.27 6.02 1.92
N ALA A 18 -16.59 7.13 1.63
CA ALA A 18 -15.23 7.13 1.12
C ALA A 18 -14.18 6.71 2.17
N SER A 19 -14.45 6.90 3.47
CA SER A 19 -13.56 6.44 4.55
C SER A 19 -13.51 4.91 4.68
N ILE A 20 -14.64 4.23 4.40
CA ILE A 20 -14.76 2.77 4.51
C ILE A 20 -13.74 2.03 3.61
N PRO A 21 -13.63 2.29 2.29
CA PRO A 21 -12.64 1.63 1.45
C PRO A 21 -11.20 2.05 1.78
N ILE A 22 -10.96 3.24 2.32
CA ILE A 22 -9.61 3.66 2.77
C ILE A 22 -9.17 2.82 3.97
N ILE A 23 -10.03 2.74 5.00
CA ILE A 23 -9.78 1.93 6.19
C ILE A 23 -9.68 0.45 5.81
N GLY A 24 -10.61 -0.03 4.97
CA GLY A 24 -10.63 -1.40 4.46
C GLY A 24 -9.36 -1.74 3.66
N ALA A 25 -8.87 -0.85 2.81
CA ALA A 25 -7.61 -1.04 2.10
C ALA A 25 -6.41 -1.06 3.06
N GLY A 26 -6.41 -0.21 4.09
CA GLY A 26 -5.39 -0.21 5.14
C GLY A 26 -5.36 -1.51 5.95
N ILE A 27 -6.53 -2.02 6.36
CA ILE A 27 -6.68 -3.29 7.08
C ILE A 27 -6.34 -4.48 6.16
N TRP A 28 -6.81 -4.46 4.90
CA TRP A 28 -6.49 -5.52 3.94
C TRP A 28 -4.98 -5.61 3.70
N LEU A 29 -4.31 -4.47 3.51
CA LEU A 29 -2.86 -4.41 3.38
C LEU A 29 -2.18 -4.90 4.66
N ALA A 30 -2.74 -4.61 5.84
CA ALA A 30 -2.23 -5.10 7.12
C ALA A 30 -2.35 -6.61 7.32
N SER A 31 -3.42 -7.22 6.79
CA SER A 31 -3.73 -8.66 6.93
C SER A 31 -2.94 -9.56 5.98
N LYS A 32 -2.05 -8.98 5.17
CA LYS A 32 -1.22 -9.75 4.25
C LYS A 32 -0.04 -10.36 5.02
N PRO A 33 0.23 -11.66 4.87
CA PRO A 33 1.18 -12.38 5.72
C PRO A 33 2.60 -11.80 5.66
N ASP A 34 3.00 -11.23 4.53
CA ASP A 34 4.28 -10.53 4.36
C ASP A 34 4.29 -9.12 4.96
N ASN A 35 3.14 -8.44 5.00
CA ASN A 35 2.97 -7.16 5.68
C ASN A 35 2.78 -7.31 7.21
N GLU A 36 2.29 -8.45 7.68
CA GLU A 36 2.27 -8.80 9.10
C GLU A 36 3.69 -8.85 9.67
N CYS A 37 4.65 -9.33 8.88
CA CYS A 37 6.07 -9.30 9.22
C CYS A 37 6.64 -7.87 9.25
N ILE A 38 5.97 -6.86 8.67
CA ILE A 38 6.43 -5.48 8.56
C ILE A 38 5.42 -4.52 9.20
N HIS A 39 5.53 -4.34 10.51
CA HIS A 39 4.62 -3.53 11.32
C HIS A 39 4.54 -2.03 10.94
N TYR A 40 5.57 -1.46 10.28
CA TYR A 40 5.77 0.00 10.23
C TYR A 40 4.90 0.71 9.18
N PHE A 41 4.52 0.03 8.10
CA PHE A 41 3.81 0.65 6.98
C PHE A 41 2.28 0.62 7.08
N ARG A 42 1.75 -0.17 8.00
CA ARG A 42 0.31 -0.30 8.28
C ARG A 42 -0.31 0.96 8.85
N TRP A 43 0.39 1.59 9.80
CA TRP A 43 -0.19 2.63 10.65
C TRP A 43 -0.49 3.95 9.94
N PRO A 44 0.35 4.48 9.03
CA PRO A 44 0.08 5.77 8.39
C PRO A 44 -1.25 5.81 7.62
N VAL A 45 -1.57 4.76 6.87
CA VAL A 45 -2.80 4.68 6.07
C VAL A 45 -4.04 4.49 6.96
N VAL A 46 -3.95 3.63 7.97
CA VAL A 46 -5.05 3.38 8.91
C VAL A 46 -5.35 4.62 9.75
N ILE A 47 -4.32 5.32 10.25
CA ILE A 47 -4.47 6.57 11.01
C ILE A 47 -5.17 7.62 10.16
N LEU A 48 -4.76 7.80 8.89
CA LEU A 48 -5.42 8.75 7.98
C LEU A 48 -6.88 8.37 7.73
N GLY A 49 -7.19 7.08 7.53
CA GLY A 49 -8.56 6.61 7.39
C GLY A 49 -9.43 6.94 8.62
N VAL A 50 -8.91 6.72 9.83
CA VAL A 50 -9.59 7.07 11.09
C VAL A 50 -9.80 8.58 11.23
N LEU A 51 -8.82 9.40 10.86
CA LEU A 51 -8.96 10.85 10.89
C LEU A 51 -10.07 11.34 9.94
N ILE A 52 -10.18 10.77 8.75
CA ILE A 52 -11.27 11.08 7.81
C ILE A 52 -12.63 10.70 8.41
N LEU A 53 -12.71 9.54 9.08
CA LEU A 53 -13.93 9.11 9.77
C LEU A 53 -14.31 10.10 10.88
N LEU A 54 -13.36 10.53 11.72
CA LEU A 54 -13.64 11.52 12.78
C LEU A 54 -14.10 12.87 12.22
N VAL A 55 -13.46 13.35 11.15
CA VAL A 55 -13.85 14.62 10.51
C VAL A 55 -15.22 14.52 9.85
N SER A 56 -15.55 13.40 9.21
CA SER A 56 -16.90 13.18 8.65
C SER A 56 -18.00 13.15 9.72
N LEU A 57 -17.75 12.53 10.88
CA LEU A 57 -18.65 12.57 12.04
C LEU A 57 -18.81 13.99 12.60
N ALA A 58 -17.72 14.74 12.73
CA ALA A 58 -17.78 16.14 13.15
C ALA A 58 -18.58 17.00 12.16
N GLY A 59 -18.53 16.68 10.85
CA GLY A 59 -19.35 17.31 9.83
C GLY A 59 -20.86 17.13 10.05
N PHE A 60 -21.29 15.93 10.49
CA PHE A 60 -22.71 15.68 10.84
C PHE A 60 -23.17 16.51 12.04
N VAL A 61 -22.34 16.61 13.09
CA VAL A 61 -22.63 17.45 14.27
C VAL A 61 -22.66 18.93 13.88
N GLY A 62 -21.77 19.35 12.98
CA GLY A 62 -21.67 20.72 12.50
C GLY A 62 -22.88 21.22 11.71
N ALA A 63 -23.53 20.32 10.95
CA ALA A 63 -24.78 20.64 10.25
C ALA A 63 -25.94 20.98 11.20
N TYR A 64 -25.89 20.50 12.45
CA TYR A 64 -26.95 20.75 13.45
C TYR A 64 -26.84 22.11 14.14
N TRP A 65 -25.62 22.65 14.29
CA TRP A 65 -25.38 23.89 15.06
C TRP A 65 -25.37 25.17 14.21
N ASN A 66 -25.42 25.07 12.88
CA ASN A 66 -25.51 26.20 11.92
C ASN A 66 -24.59 27.41 12.26
N ARG A 67 -23.41 27.14 12.84
CA ARG A 67 -22.41 28.15 13.17
C ARG A 67 -21.42 28.23 12.01
N GLN A 68 -21.36 29.40 11.35
CA GLN A 68 -20.44 29.65 10.22
C GLN A 68 -18.97 29.30 10.54
N GLY A 69 -18.52 29.54 11.78
CA GLY A 69 -17.15 29.22 12.20
C GLY A 69 -16.85 27.71 12.22
N LEU A 70 -17.84 26.88 12.57
CA LEU A 70 -17.66 25.43 12.63
C LEU A 70 -17.59 24.81 11.23
N LEU A 71 -18.36 25.36 10.27
CA LEU A 71 -18.32 24.94 8.87
C LEU A 71 -17.01 25.38 8.19
N ALA A 72 -16.50 26.56 8.52
CA ALA A 72 -15.18 27.02 8.07
C ALA A 72 -14.04 26.14 8.62
N PHE A 73 -14.09 25.77 9.91
CA PHE A 73 -13.13 24.84 10.52
C PHE A 73 -13.18 23.46 9.86
N TYR A 74 -14.39 22.93 9.59
CA TYR A 74 -14.57 21.68 8.86
C TYR A 74 -13.91 21.71 7.47
N LEU A 75 -14.15 22.77 6.68
CA LEU A 75 -13.52 22.93 5.36
C LEU A 75 -11.98 22.98 5.47
N PHE A 76 -11.44 23.67 6.47
CA PHE A 76 -10.01 23.71 6.72
C PHE A 76 -9.43 22.31 7.04
N CYS A 77 -10.07 21.56 7.95
CA CYS A 77 -9.65 20.19 8.26
C CYS A 77 -9.71 19.26 7.04
N MET A 78 -10.77 19.36 6.24
CA MET A 78 -10.90 18.58 5.00
C MET A 78 -9.80 18.91 3.98
N ALA A 79 -9.45 20.19 3.82
CA ALA A 79 -8.36 20.60 2.93
C ALA A 79 -7.01 20.03 3.39
N VAL A 80 -6.73 20.06 4.69
CA VAL A 80 -5.50 19.47 5.27
C VAL A 80 -5.46 17.96 5.03
N LEU A 81 -6.57 17.25 5.24
CA LEU A 81 -6.63 15.81 4.99
C LEU A 81 -6.40 15.46 3.51
N ILE A 82 -7.02 16.19 2.58
CA ILE A 82 -6.79 15.99 1.14
C ILE A 82 -5.33 16.24 0.79
N ALA A 83 -4.71 17.30 1.32
CA ALA A 83 -3.30 17.58 1.09
C ALA A 83 -2.39 16.46 1.62
N LEU A 84 -2.64 15.95 2.83
CA LEU A 84 -1.89 14.83 3.41
C LEU A 84 -2.03 13.54 2.56
N LEU A 85 -3.24 13.26 2.07
CA LEU A 85 -3.48 12.12 1.20
C LEU A 85 -2.73 12.26 -0.15
N LEU A 86 -2.74 13.46 -0.74
CA LEU A 86 -2.00 13.72 -1.97
C LEU A 86 -0.48 13.57 -1.78
N ILE A 87 0.06 14.07 -0.66
CA ILE A 87 1.48 13.89 -0.31
C ILE A 87 1.80 12.40 -0.19
N LEU A 88 0.96 11.63 0.51
CA LEU A 88 1.14 10.18 0.65
C LEU A 88 1.07 9.48 -0.71
N LEU A 89 0.11 9.83 -1.57
CA LEU A 89 -0.01 9.29 -2.93
C LEU A 89 1.24 9.53 -3.77
N VAL A 90 1.76 10.77 -3.76
CA VAL A 90 2.97 11.14 -4.50
C VAL A 90 4.18 10.38 -3.95
N PHE A 91 4.33 10.34 -2.64
CA PHE A 91 5.38 9.59 -1.97
C PHE A 91 5.34 8.09 -2.32
N ALA A 92 4.18 7.47 -2.16
CA ALA A 92 3.96 6.06 -2.50
C ALA A 92 4.29 5.80 -3.97
N PHE A 93 3.88 6.69 -4.88
CA PHE A 93 4.21 6.57 -6.29
C PHE A 93 5.72 6.63 -6.55
N ILE A 94 6.43 7.60 -5.98
CA ILE A 94 7.90 7.73 -6.14
C ILE A 94 8.61 6.48 -5.64
N VAL A 95 8.25 6.00 -4.45
CA VAL A 95 8.87 4.84 -3.81
C VAL A 95 8.57 3.54 -4.57
N THR A 96 7.39 3.43 -5.18
CA THR A 96 6.92 2.25 -5.92
C THR A 96 7.13 2.31 -7.43
N ARG A 97 7.81 3.33 -7.98
CA ARG A 97 8.14 3.43 -9.42
C ARG A 97 9.21 2.44 -9.91
N PRO A 98 10.42 2.37 -9.30
CA PRO A 98 11.55 1.60 -9.85
C PRO A 98 11.39 0.10 -9.62
N ASP A 99 11.25 -0.68 -10.70
CA ASP A 99 11.04 -2.13 -10.63
C ASP A 99 12.36 -2.86 -10.80
N GLY A 100 12.83 -3.50 -9.74
CA GLY A 100 13.99 -4.37 -9.82
C GLY A 100 13.72 -5.69 -10.54
N SER A 101 12.64 -5.79 -11.32
CA SER A 101 12.23 -7.03 -11.97
C SER A 101 13.01 -7.26 -13.26
N TYR A 102 13.48 -8.49 -13.49
CA TYR A 102 14.07 -8.91 -14.75
C TYR A 102 13.52 -10.27 -15.17
N SER A 103 13.43 -10.47 -16.48
CA SER A 103 12.99 -11.73 -17.06
C SER A 103 14.15 -12.71 -17.12
N VAL A 104 13.87 -13.97 -16.76
CA VAL A 104 14.82 -15.07 -16.92
C VAL A 104 14.44 -15.85 -18.19
N PRO A 105 15.41 -16.17 -19.07
CA PRO A 105 15.14 -16.95 -20.27
C PRO A 105 14.45 -18.27 -19.94
N SER A 106 13.57 -18.76 -20.84
CA SER A 106 12.85 -20.04 -20.70
C SER A 106 11.97 -20.20 -19.45
N THR A 107 11.56 -19.11 -18.82
CA THR A 107 10.66 -19.13 -17.67
C THR A 107 9.53 -18.11 -17.80
N GLY A 108 8.37 -18.43 -17.21
CA GLY A 108 7.21 -17.55 -17.10
C GLY A 108 7.30 -16.60 -15.90
N TYR A 109 8.20 -16.84 -14.95
CA TYR A 109 8.38 -16.00 -13.77
C TYR A 109 9.46 -14.93 -13.95
N ARG A 110 9.47 -13.96 -13.04
CA ARG A 110 10.48 -12.90 -12.96
C ARG A 110 11.30 -13.03 -11.69
N GLU A 111 12.56 -12.64 -11.80
CA GLU A 111 13.46 -12.48 -10.67
C GLU A 111 13.64 -11.00 -10.36
N TYR A 112 14.17 -10.71 -9.17
CA TYR A 112 14.21 -9.36 -8.64
C TYR A 112 15.61 -9.05 -8.11
N ARG A 113 16.19 -7.92 -8.54
CA ARG A 113 17.44 -7.40 -8.01
C ARG A 113 17.18 -6.30 -7.00
N LEU A 114 17.93 -6.34 -5.92
CA LEU A 114 17.78 -5.39 -4.82
C LEU A 114 18.08 -3.95 -5.26
N ASP A 115 19.08 -3.75 -6.12
CA ASP A 115 19.52 -2.43 -6.60
C ASP A 115 18.54 -1.75 -7.56
N GLY A 116 17.58 -2.50 -8.11
CA GLY A 116 16.55 -1.95 -8.98
C GLY A 116 15.36 -1.33 -8.22
N PHE A 117 15.35 -1.36 -6.89
CA PHE A 117 14.33 -0.73 -6.05
C PHE A 117 14.79 0.64 -5.53
N SER A 118 13.84 1.45 -5.05
CA SER A 118 14.14 2.77 -4.51
C SER A 118 15.01 2.67 -3.25
N ALA A 119 15.98 3.58 -3.13
CA ALA A 119 16.91 3.61 -2.00
C ALA A 119 16.17 3.65 -0.65
N TRP A 120 15.08 4.41 -0.57
CA TRP A 120 14.26 4.50 0.63
C TRP A 120 13.61 3.16 1.01
N LEU A 121 13.03 2.44 0.04
CA LEU A 121 12.38 1.16 0.31
C LEU A 121 13.41 0.10 0.68
N ARG A 122 14.56 0.09 -0.01
CA ARG A 122 15.68 -0.80 0.28
C ARG A 122 16.19 -0.57 1.70
N ASP A 123 16.52 0.66 2.06
CA ASP A 123 17.10 0.98 3.38
C ASP A 123 16.15 0.63 4.53
N HIS A 124 14.85 0.93 4.37
CA HIS A 124 13.87 0.69 5.42
C HIS A 124 13.56 -0.80 5.67
N VAL A 125 13.58 -1.62 4.61
CA VAL A 125 13.27 -3.05 4.69
C VAL A 125 14.50 -3.91 4.98
N THR A 126 15.65 -3.54 4.40
CA THR A 126 16.88 -4.35 4.49
C THR A 126 17.78 -4.01 5.67
N ASN A 127 17.39 -3.04 6.51
CA ASN A 127 18.14 -2.70 7.70
C ASN A 127 18.33 -3.94 8.59
N SER A 128 19.57 -4.25 8.95
CA SER A 128 19.98 -5.54 9.51
C SER A 128 19.25 -5.89 10.81
N GLY A 129 18.98 -4.90 11.66
CA GLY A 129 18.24 -5.07 12.91
C GLY A 129 16.77 -5.47 12.71
N ASN A 130 16.13 -5.00 11.63
CA ASN A 130 14.74 -5.30 11.32
C ASN A 130 14.61 -6.59 10.50
N TRP A 131 15.55 -6.84 9.59
CA TRP A 131 15.55 -8.02 8.72
C TRP A 131 15.56 -9.32 9.53
N GLY A 132 16.23 -9.34 10.68
CA GLY A 132 16.25 -10.50 11.58
C GLY A 132 14.87 -10.97 12.03
N LYS A 133 13.92 -10.04 12.25
CA LYS A 133 12.52 -10.35 12.61
C LYS A 133 11.68 -10.71 11.39
N ILE A 134 11.92 -10.03 10.27
CA ILE A 134 11.22 -10.27 9.01
C ILE A 134 11.53 -11.68 8.51
N ARG A 135 12.81 -12.10 8.50
CA ARG A 135 13.21 -13.42 8.02
C ARG A 135 12.61 -14.56 8.87
N THR A 136 12.51 -14.40 10.19
CA THR A 136 11.93 -15.43 11.06
C THR A 136 10.43 -15.55 10.82
N CYS A 137 9.75 -14.43 10.62
CA CYS A 137 8.33 -14.40 10.24
C CYS A 137 8.10 -15.03 8.85
N LEU A 138 8.97 -14.75 7.88
CA LEU A 138 8.90 -15.37 6.54
C LEU A 138 9.19 -16.87 6.56
N ALA A 139 10.11 -17.33 7.40
CA ALA A 139 10.42 -18.75 7.58
C ALA A 139 9.28 -19.54 8.22
N ASP A 140 8.53 -18.91 9.12
CA ASP A 140 7.33 -19.49 9.73
C ASP A 140 6.11 -19.46 8.78
N SER A 141 6.18 -18.66 7.71
CA SER A 141 5.08 -18.53 6.75
C SER A 141 5.02 -19.69 5.75
N ASP A 142 3.80 -20.14 5.43
CA ASP A 142 3.55 -21.21 4.44
C ASP A 142 3.81 -20.80 2.96
N VAL A 143 4.48 -19.68 2.70
CA VAL A 143 4.65 -19.14 1.33
C VAL A 143 5.41 -20.12 0.43
N CYS A 144 6.49 -20.72 0.95
CA CYS A 144 7.30 -21.68 0.21
C CYS A 144 6.66 -23.08 0.21
N ALA A 145 6.00 -23.48 1.29
CA ALA A 145 5.25 -24.74 1.34
C ALA A 145 4.13 -24.78 0.27
N LYS A 146 3.39 -23.68 0.11
CA LYS A 146 2.36 -23.54 -0.93
C LYS A 146 2.92 -23.60 -2.35
N LEU A 147 4.18 -23.20 -2.56
CA LEU A 147 4.81 -23.27 -3.88
C LEU A 147 4.98 -24.73 -4.31
N THR A 148 5.49 -25.57 -3.42
CA THR A 148 5.67 -27.02 -3.66
C THR A 148 4.34 -27.75 -3.84
N GLN A 149 3.28 -27.31 -3.13
CA GLN A 149 1.95 -27.90 -3.28
C GLN A 149 1.26 -27.52 -4.60
N ASN A 150 1.43 -26.29 -5.06
CA ASN A 150 0.74 -25.78 -6.25
C ASN A 150 1.41 -26.17 -7.56
N TYR A 151 2.72 -26.45 -7.55
CA TYR A 151 3.50 -26.77 -8.75
C TYR A 151 4.28 -28.06 -8.54
N ILE A 152 3.72 -29.15 -9.08
CA ILE A 152 4.27 -30.49 -8.87
C ILE A 152 5.29 -30.85 -9.96
N THR A 153 5.03 -30.46 -11.22
CA THR A 153 5.91 -30.78 -12.34
C THR A 153 6.84 -29.61 -12.70
N SER A 154 8.00 -29.94 -13.29
CA SER A 154 8.99 -28.95 -13.75
C SER A 154 8.39 -27.98 -14.77
N ASP A 155 7.65 -28.48 -15.76
CA ASP A 155 7.08 -27.65 -16.82
C ASP A 155 6.05 -26.66 -16.28
N GLN A 156 5.24 -27.10 -15.32
CA GLN A 156 4.30 -26.23 -14.62
C GLN A 156 5.04 -25.16 -13.83
N PHE A 157 6.11 -25.52 -13.11
CA PHE A 157 6.89 -24.58 -12.33
C PHE A 157 7.56 -23.52 -13.21
N PHE A 158 8.22 -23.94 -14.30
CA PHE A 158 8.92 -23.01 -15.19
C PHE A 158 7.96 -22.15 -16.01
N ALA A 159 6.77 -22.64 -16.36
CA ALA A 159 5.75 -21.85 -17.05
C ALA A 159 4.93 -20.95 -16.09
N ALA A 160 4.97 -21.19 -14.77
CA ALA A 160 4.13 -20.51 -13.81
C ALA A 160 4.53 -19.05 -13.56
N HIS A 161 3.51 -18.21 -13.31
CA HIS A 161 3.68 -16.88 -12.75
C HIS A 161 3.67 -16.91 -11.23
N ILE A 162 4.82 -17.28 -10.64
CA ILE A 162 5.00 -17.30 -9.17
C ILE A 162 5.11 -15.87 -8.61
N SER A 163 4.82 -15.71 -7.31
CA SER A 163 4.92 -14.39 -6.67
C SER A 163 6.37 -13.92 -6.54
N PRO A 164 6.62 -12.60 -6.42
CA PRO A 164 7.98 -12.08 -6.21
C PRO A 164 8.67 -12.68 -4.97
N LEU A 165 7.88 -12.92 -3.92
CA LEU A 165 8.36 -13.52 -2.69
C LEU A 165 8.75 -14.99 -2.90
N GLN A 166 7.95 -15.75 -3.66
CA GLN A 166 8.26 -17.13 -4.01
C GLN A 166 9.51 -17.23 -4.90
N SER A 167 9.65 -16.35 -5.89
CA SER A 167 10.81 -16.37 -6.79
C SER A 167 12.11 -15.95 -6.12
N GLY A 168 12.04 -15.13 -5.07
CA GLY A 168 13.22 -14.61 -4.35
C GLY A 168 13.63 -15.41 -3.11
N CYS A 169 12.69 -16.00 -2.38
CA CYS A 169 12.99 -16.68 -1.10
C CYS A 169 12.96 -18.21 -1.19
N CYS A 170 12.10 -18.77 -2.04
CA CYS A 170 11.81 -20.20 -2.07
C CYS A 170 12.62 -21.00 -3.09
N LYS A 171 13.41 -20.32 -3.93
CA LYS A 171 14.30 -20.94 -4.92
C LYS A 171 15.64 -20.20 -4.98
N PRO A 172 16.73 -20.85 -5.40
CA PRO A 172 17.99 -20.16 -5.64
C PRO A 172 17.91 -19.26 -6.88
N PRO A 173 18.81 -18.26 -7.00
CA PRO A 173 18.93 -17.45 -8.21
C PRO A 173 19.28 -18.31 -9.43
N THR A 174 18.65 -18.04 -10.58
CA THR A 174 18.89 -18.86 -11.79
C THR A 174 20.33 -18.76 -12.29
N VAL A 175 21.01 -17.63 -12.06
CA VAL A 175 22.43 -17.40 -12.42
C VAL A 175 23.38 -18.40 -11.76
N CYS A 176 23.00 -18.99 -10.63
CA CYS A 176 23.79 -20.00 -9.93
C CYS A 176 23.85 -21.34 -10.68
N GLY A 177 22.90 -21.61 -11.57
CA GLY A 177 22.84 -22.84 -12.36
C GLY A 177 22.65 -24.09 -11.51
N TYR A 178 21.79 -24.05 -10.49
CA TYR A 178 21.45 -25.26 -9.74
C TYR A 178 20.57 -26.22 -10.58
N ASN A 179 20.71 -27.51 -10.33
CA ASN A 179 19.86 -28.54 -10.95
C ASN A 179 18.52 -28.65 -10.21
N TYR A 180 17.42 -28.57 -10.96
CA TYR A 180 16.07 -28.66 -10.44
C TYR A 180 15.74 -30.09 -9.99
N VAL A 181 15.19 -30.23 -8.78
CA VAL A 181 14.58 -31.48 -8.30
C VAL A 181 13.12 -31.25 -7.98
N ASN A 182 12.85 -30.24 -7.14
CA ASN A 182 11.50 -29.76 -6.83
C ASN A 182 11.55 -28.22 -6.60
N PRO A 183 10.41 -27.54 -6.43
CA PRO A 183 10.38 -26.07 -6.34
C PRO A 183 11.28 -25.46 -5.27
N THR A 184 11.46 -26.15 -4.13
CA THR A 184 12.27 -25.68 -2.98
C THR A 184 13.53 -26.51 -2.72
N PHE A 185 13.88 -27.43 -3.61
CA PHE A 185 15.03 -28.32 -3.45
C PHE A 185 15.82 -28.42 -4.75
N TRP A 186 17.10 -28.07 -4.65
CA TRP A 186 17.99 -27.87 -5.78
C TRP A 186 19.37 -28.45 -5.49
N LEU A 187 20.02 -29.03 -6.50
CA LEU A 187 21.29 -29.74 -6.35
C LEU A 187 22.42 -29.07 -7.12
N ASN A 188 23.58 -28.93 -6.48
CA ASN A 188 24.89 -28.56 -7.05
C ASN A 188 24.87 -27.37 -8.03
N PRO A 189 25.35 -26.18 -7.62
CA PRO A 189 25.44 -25.04 -8.54
C PRO A 189 26.52 -25.28 -9.60
N VAL A 190 26.18 -25.04 -10.87
CA VAL A 190 27.16 -24.99 -11.97
C VAL A 190 28.01 -23.72 -11.90
N ASN A 191 27.47 -22.63 -11.33
CA ASN A 191 28.13 -21.34 -11.22
C ASN A 191 27.99 -20.73 -9.80
N PRO A 192 28.68 -21.29 -8.79
CA PRO A 192 28.56 -20.84 -7.40
C PRO A 192 29.07 -19.41 -7.17
N MET A 193 29.89 -18.86 -8.08
CA MET A 193 30.42 -17.49 -8.00
C MET A 193 29.61 -16.48 -8.83
N GLY A 194 28.50 -16.89 -9.44
CA GLY A 194 27.67 -16.02 -10.28
C GLY A 194 26.93 -14.94 -9.50
N ASP A 195 26.58 -15.21 -8.24
CA ASP A 195 25.92 -14.28 -7.32
C ASP A 195 26.31 -14.65 -5.87
N PRO A 196 26.51 -13.68 -4.96
CA PRO A 196 26.77 -13.98 -3.55
C PRO A 196 25.65 -14.82 -2.89
N ASP A 197 24.42 -14.72 -3.37
CA ASP A 197 23.29 -15.49 -2.86
C ASP A 197 23.41 -17.00 -3.20
N CYS A 198 24.21 -17.38 -4.20
CA CYS A 198 24.41 -18.77 -4.58
C CYS A 198 24.99 -19.62 -3.45
N LEU A 199 25.86 -19.03 -2.62
CA LEU A 199 26.51 -19.66 -1.48
C LEU A 199 25.64 -19.62 -0.21
N LEU A 200 24.61 -18.77 -0.20
CA LEU A 200 23.70 -18.59 0.93
C LEU A 200 22.47 -19.51 0.84
N TRP A 201 22.19 -20.08 -0.34
CA TRP A 201 21.10 -21.01 -0.54
C TRP A 201 21.27 -22.28 0.31
N ASN A 202 20.19 -22.72 0.96
CA ASN A 202 20.11 -24.00 1.68
C ASN A 202 18.78 -24.70 1.34
N ASN A 203 18.79 -26.03 1.23
CA ASN A 203 17.59 -26.84 0.99
C ASN A 203 16.75 -27.10 2.27
N ASP A 204 17.28 -26.74 3.44
CA ASP A 204 16.52 -26.76 4.70
C ASP A 204 15.34 -25.79 4.63
N GLN A 205 14.12 -26.30 4.82
CA GLN A 205 12.88 -25.52 4.65
C GLN A 205 12.75 -24.35 5.62
N SER A 206 13.44 -24.39 6.76
CA SER A 206 13.49 -23.30 7.74
C SER A 206 14.52 -22.21 7.42
N VAL A 207 15.44 -22.45 6.47
CA VAL A 207 16.55 -21.55 6.14
C VAL A 207 16.41 -20.99 4.73
N LEU A 208 16.17 -21.85 3.74
CA LEU A 208 16.01 -21.51 2.30
C LEU A 208 16.93 -20.35 1.87
N CYS A 209 16.43 -19.40 1.08
CA CYS A 209 17.13 -18.16 0.75
C CYS A 209 16.68 -16.98 1.64
N TYR A 210 16.16 -17.21 2.86
CA TYR A 210 15.61 -16.11 3.67
C TYR A 210 16.65 -15.05 4.07
N ASN A 211 17.94 -15.35 3.98
CA ASN A 211 19.03 -14.40 4.22
C ASN A 211 19.63 -13.78 2.94
N CYS A 212 19.14 -14.17 1.77
CA CYS A 212 19.63 -13.70 0.47
C CYS A 212 19.14 -12.30 0.11
N ASN A 213 19.89 -11.59 -0.73
CA ASN A 213 19.46 -10.34 -1.32
C ASN A 213 18.28 -10.54 -2.29
N SER A 214 18.22 -11.70 -2.93
CA SER A 214 17.12 -12.14 -3.79
C SER A 214 15.80 -12.23 -3.02
N CYS A 215 15.83 -12.71 -1.76
CA CYS A 215 14.64 -12.75 -0.92
C CYS A 215 14.21 -11.36 -0.45
N ARG A 216 15.16 -10.50 -0.09
CA ARG A 216 14.90 -9.07 0.19
C ARG A 216 14.25 -8.37 -1.00
N ALA A 217 14.79 -8.60 -2.20
CA ALA A 217 14.25 -8.06 -3.45
C ALA A 217 12.87 -8.64 -3.78
N GLY A 218 12.65 -9.92 -3.53
CA GLY A 218 11.36 -10.59 -3.67
C GLY A 218 10.29 -10.00 -2.74
N LEU A 219 10.64 -9.75 -1.48
CA LEU A 219 9.78 -9.07 -0.52
C LEU A 219 9.43 -7.66 -1.02
N LEU A 220 10.43 -6.85 -1.39
CA LEU A 220 10.21 -5.51 -1.94
C LEU A 220 9.29 -5.51 -3.16
N GLY A 221 9.46 -6.49 -4.05
CA GLY A 221 8.59 -6.70 -5.21
C GLY A 221 7.16 -7.03 -4.83
N ASN A 222 6.96 -7.87 -3.82
CA ASN A 222 5.62 -8.23 -3.34
C ASN A 222 4.94 -7.02 -2.68
N LEU A 223 5.63 -6.36 -1.73
CA LEU A 223 5.16 -5.14 -1.07
C LEU A 223 4.72 -4.09 -2.10
N ARG A 224 5.58 -3.79 -3.08
CA ARG A 224 5.28 -2.84 -4.14
C ARG A 224 3.99 -3.21 -4.88
N LYS A 225 3.81 -4.48 -5.24
CA LYS A 225 2.63 -4.95 -5.98
C LYS A 225 1.36 -4.75 -5.16
N GLU A 226 1.40 -5.04 -3.87
CA GLU A 226 0.27 -4.83 -2.96
C GLU A 226 -0.02 -3.36 -2.71
N TRP A 227 1.03 -2.55 -2.50
CA TRP A 227 0.93 -1.11 -2.34
C TRP A 227 0.30 -0.47 -3.57
N ARG A 228 0.67 -0.89 -4.78
CA ARG A 228 0.06 -0.36 -5.99
C ARG A 228 -1.45 -0.64 -6.05
N LYS A 229 -1.90 -1.80 -5.57
CA LYS A 229 -3.34 -2.11 -5.47
C LYS A 229 -4.04 -1.21 -4.46
N ALA A 230 -3.46 -1.04 -3.27
CA ALA A 230 -3.99 -0.12 -2.26
C ALA A 230 -4.00 1.35 -2.74
N ASN A 231 -2.95 1.75 -3.47
CA ASN A 231 -2.81 3.10 -4.01
C ASN A 231 -3.90 3.42 -5.04
N VAL A 232 -4.34 2.44 -5.84
CA VAL A 232 -5.47 2.61 -6.76
C VAL A 232 -6.75 2.94 -5.99
N VAL A 233 -7.03 2.23 -4.89
CA VAL A 233 -8.19 2.53 -4.02
C VAL A 233 -8.08 3.94 -3.43
N LEU A 234 -6.88 4.31 -2.98
CA LEU A 234 -6.61 5.63 -2.41
C LEU A 234 -6.79 6.77 -3.43
N ILE A 235 -6.37 6.58 -4.68
CA ILE A 235 -6.58 7.55 -5.78
C ILE A 235 -8.08 7.78 -5.99
N VAL A 236 -8.87 6.70 -6.09
CA VAL A 236 -10.33 6.81 -6.28
C VAL A 236 -10.96 7.58 -5.12
N ALA A 237 -10.57 7.27 -3.88
CA ALA A 237 -11.11 7.96 -2.70
C ALA A 237 -10.73 9.44 -2.66
N VAL A 238 -9.48 9.81 -3.01
CA VAL A 238 -9.05 11.21 -3.08
C VAL A 238 -9.82 11.99 -4.13
N VAL A 239 -10.08 11.39 -5.30
CA VAL A 239 -10.92 12.03 -6.34
C VAL A 239 -12.30 12.35 -5.78
N VAL A 240 -12.96 11.37 -5.14
CA VAL A 240 -14.28 11.58 -4.51
C VAL A 240 -14.22 12.68 -3.44
N LEU A 241 -13.20 12.69 -2.57
CA LEU A 241 -13.05 13.71 -1.53
C LEU A 241 -12.84 15.11 -2.10
N ILE A 242 -12.10 15.26 -3.21
CA ILE A 242 -11.92 16.54 -3.91
C ILE A 242 -13.27 17.03 -4.46
N TRP A 243 -14.05 16.16 -5.10
CA TRP A 243 -15.39 16.52 -5.60
C TRP A 243 -16.30 16.99 -4.47
N VAL A 244 -16.35 16.25 -3.35
CA VAL A 244 -17.12 16.62 -2.15
C VAL A 244 -16.65 17.96 -1.59
N TYR A 245 -15.34 18.19 -1.51
CA TYR A 245 -14.76 19.43 -1.02
C TYR A 245 -15.12 20.65 -1.90
N LEU A 246 -15.12 20.50 -3.23
CA LEU A 246 -15.51 21.58 -4.15
C LEU A 246 -16.99 21.96 -3.98
N ILE A 247 -17.88 20.98 -3.81
CA ILE A 247 -19.31 21.23 -3.56
C ILE A 247 -19.51 21.86 -2.18
N ALA A 248 -18.77 21.41 -1.16
CA ALA A 248 -18.82 22.02 0.17
C ALA A 248 -18.35 23.48 0.16
N CYS A 249 -17.30 23.79 -0.60
CA CYS A 249 -16.81 25.16 -0.80
C CYS A 249 -17.82 26.04 -1.54
N SER A 250 -18.48 25.53 -2.58
CA SER A 250 -19.49 26.29 -3.32
C SER A 250 -20.73 26.56 -2.46
N ALA A 251 -21.18 25.56 -1.68
CA ALA A 251 -22.27 25.72 -0.72
C ALA A 251 -21.93 26.78 0.35
N PHE A 252 -20.71 26.77 0.89
CA PHE A 252 -20.26 27.77 1.87
C PHE A 252 -20.21 29.18 1.29
N LYS A 253 -19.64 29.35 0.08
CA LYS A 253 -19.60 30.66 -0.61
C LYS A 253 -21.00 31.20 -0.87
N ASN A 254 -21.94 30.35 -1.29
CA ASN A 254 -23.32 30.76 -1.51
C ASN A 254 -23.99 31.23 -0.21
N ALA A 255 -23.82 30.50 0.90
CA ALA A 255 -24.35 30.90 2.20
C ALA A 255 -23.76 32.23 2.70
N GLN A 256 -22.44 32.44 2.52
CA GLN A 256 -21.79 33.70 2.89
C GLN A 256 -22.30 34.88 2.05
N THR A 257 -22.55 34.65 0.75
CA THR A 257 -23.08 35.67 -0.17
C THR A 257 -24.51 36.06 0.21
N GLU A 258 -25.36 35.09 0.54
CA GLU A 258 -26.73 35.35 1.02
C GLU A 258 -26.75 36.16 2.31
N ASP A 259 -25.85 35.86 3.26
CA ASP A 259 -25.74 36.64 4.51
C ASP A 259 -25.26 38.07 4.27
N LEU A 260 -24.33 38.27 3.33
CA LEU A 260 -23.86 39.60 2.91
C LEU A 260 -24.99 40.40 2.27
N PHE A 261 -25.77 39.79 1.37
CA PHE A 261 -26.95 40.42 0.79
C PHE A 261 -28.03 40.73 1.83
N ARG A 262 -28.26 39.85 2.82
CA ARG A 262 -29.18 40.13 3.94
C ARG A 262 -28.74 41.32 4.77
N ARG A 263 -27.46 41.40 5.16
CA ARG A 263 -26.93 42.56 5.89
C ARG A 263 -27.02 43.85 5.07
N TYR A 264 -26.72 43.78 3.78
CA TYR A 264 -26.85 44.93 2.88
C TYR A 264 -28.31 45.40 2.77
N LYS A 265 -29.27 44.47 2.69
CA LYS A 265 -30.71 44.76 2.64
C LYS A 265 -31.27 45.27 3.98
N GLN A 266 -30.64 44.91 5.09
CA GLN A 266 -31.00 45.38 6.43
C GLN A 266 -30.40 46.74 6.81
N GLY A 267 -29.70 47.41 5.87
CA GLY A 267 -29.23 48.81 5.90
C GLY A 267 -29.14 49.50 7.27
N TRP A 268 -27.92 49.88 7.66
CA TRP A 268 -27.58 50.82 8.75
C TRP A 268 -28.77 51.71 9.19
N VAL A 269 -29.46 51.29 10.25
CA VAL A 269 -30.33 52.15 11.06
C VAL A 269 -29.48 52.65 12.22
#